data_AF-A0A919JPQ6-F1
#
_entry.id   AF-A0A919JPQ6-F1
#
_cell.length_a   1.000
_cell.length_b   1.000
_cell.length_c   1.000
_cell.angle_alpha   90.00
_cell.angle_beta   90.00
_cell.angle_gamma   90.00
#
_symmetry.space_group_name_H-M   'P 1'
#
loop_
_entity.id
_entity.type
_entity.pdbx_description
1 polymer ?
#
loop_
_entity_poly.entity_id
_entity_poly.type
_entity_poly.pdbx_seq_one_letter_code
_entity_poly.pdbx_strand_id
1 'polypeptide(L)'
;MRRWAAVVVGVLALAGLTLAGLSGCVVMPDGVDGDITNNWAPLPAATQFRPQSGTCHGDLVQTGQADAYEPVACTAEHLAETVAVAGISGQDQAFRECSRQATAYLGADWRTGWVVLQPVLPSKAAWAGGARWARCDVAETSPVDGALVRRSGTVKGALAASGKLRMACANPKVEGESVTEMHPVDCAKNHTAEFAGLFETTRKSARQLSTDDLADGCETAIATFAALPDDGDLSARVGWLGFPPDEAAWKMGDRAVRCFLWLNGEKMKGSYRNAGPDKLKIHYVRR
;
A
#
# COMPACT_ATOMS: atom_id res chain seq x y z
N MET A 1 -105.45 -16.61 1.36
CA MET A 1 -104.50 -16.78 0.23
C MET A 1 -103.84 -15.43 -0.02
N ARG A 2 -102.59 -15.26 0.40
CA ARG A 2 -101.37 -15.29 -0.44
C ARG A 2 -101.31 -14.08 -1.40
N ARG A 3 -100.65 -12.98 -1.00
CA ARG A 3 -99.18 -12.75 -1.03
C ARG A 3 -98.58 -12.62 -2.43
N TRP A 4 -98.84 -11.56 -3.20
CA TRP A 4 -98.01 -11.19 -4.37
C TRP A 4 -98.19 -9.70 -4.75
N ALA A 5 -97.62 -8.76 -3.99
CA ALA A 5 -97.53 -7.36 -4.46
C ALA A 5 -96.38 -6.54 -3.85
N ALA A 6 -95.44 -7.14 -3.11
CA ALA A 6 -94.48 -6.39 -2.28
C ALA A 6 -93.00 -6.79 -2.45
N VAL A 7 -92.58 -7.32 -3.62
CA VAL A 7 -91.17 -7.78 -3.77
C VAL A 7 -90.40 -7.11 -4.93
N VAL A 8 -91.03 -6.39 -5.87
CA VAL A 8 -90.30 -5.94 -7.07
C VAL A 8 -89.55 -4.60 -6.92
N VAL A 9 -89.81 -3.79 -5.89
CA VAL A 9 -89.20 -2.44 -5.78
C VAL A 9 -87.92 -2.40 -4.92
N GLY A 10 -87.61 -3.45 -4.15
CA GLY A 10 -86.49 -3.44 -3.18
C GLY A 10 -85.11 -3.86 -3.73
N VAL A 11 -85.03 -4.51 -4.89
CA VAL A 11 -83.75 -5.11 -5.38
C VAL A 11 -82.98 -4.19 -6.34
N LEU A 12 -83.63 -3.20 -6.97
CA LEU A 12 -82.96 -2.29 -7.90
C LEU A 12 -82.23 -1.12 -7.21
N ALA A 13 -82.48 -0.85 -5.94
CA ALA A 13 -81.82 0.24 -5.20
C ALA A 13 -80.49 -0.17 -4.54
N LEU A 14 -80.21 -1.47 -4.34
CA LEU A 14 -78.93 -1.95 -3.78
C LEU A 14 -77.90 -2.40 -4.82
N ALA A 15 -78.29 -2.61 -6.09
CA ALA A 15 -77.34 -2.91 -7.17
C ALA A 15 -76.72 -1.65 -7.81
N GLY A 16 -77.38 -0.49 -7.66
CA GLY A 16 -76.85 0.79 -8.15
C GLY A 16 -75.77 1.41 -7.25
N LEU A 17 -75.80 1.12 -5.94
CA LEU A 17 -74.86 1.70 -4.97
C LEU A 17 -73.58 0.89 -4.75
N THR A 18 -73.50 -0.37 -5.20
CA THR A 18 -72.26 -1.19 -5.09
C THR A 18 -71.35 -1.08 -6.31
N LEU A 19 -71.82 -0.54 -7.46
CA LEU A 19 -70.96 -0.25 -8.61
C LEU A 19 -70.29 1.13 -8.57
N ALA A 20 -70.68 2.03 -7.66
CA ALA A 20 -70.07 3.35 -7.52
C ALA A 20 -68.83 3.38 -6.59
N GLY A 21 -68.50 2.26 -5.94
CA GLY A 21 -67.39 2.16 -4.96
C GLY A 21 -66.06 1.64 -5.50
N LEU A 22 -65.97 1.28 -6.80
CA LEU A 22 -64.74 0.75 -7.41
C LEU A 22 -64.04 1.73 -8.36
N SER A 23 -64.56 2.96 -8.54
CA SER A 23 -63.78 4.04 -9.16
C SER A 23 -62.83 4.65 -8.13
N GLY A 24 -61.96 3.81 -7.55
CA GLY A 24 -60.80 4.27 -6.82
C GLY A 24 -59.92 5.08 -7.77
N CYS A 25 -59.74 6.35 -7.44
CA CYS A 25 -58.84 7.33 -8.03
C CYS A 25 -57.71 6.75 -8.90
N VAL A 26 -57.88 6.78 -10.22
CA VAL A 26 -56.77 6.65 -11.18
C VAL A 26 -56.52 8.02 -11.82
N VAL A 27 -56.40 9.05 -10.99
CA VAL A 27 -55.70 10.26 -11.44
C VAL A 27 -54.23 9.93 -11.27
N MET A 28 -53.61 9.45 -12.35
CA MET A 28 -52.17 9.28 -12.37
C MET A 28 -51.52 10.66 -12.19
N PRO A 29 -50.47 10.79 -11.36
CA PRO A 29 -49.74 12.04 -11.22
C PRO A 29 -49.32 12.58 -12.59
N ASP A 30 -49.28 13.91 -12.75
CA ASP A 30 -48.79 14.53 -13.98
C ASP A 30 -47.43 13.94 -14.37
N GLY A 31 -47.33 13.43 -15.61
CA GLY A 31 -46.13 12.77 -16.12
C GLY A 31 -46.11 11.25 -16.01
N VAL A 32 -47.15 10.61 -15.47
CA VAL A 32 -47.31 9.14 -15.44
C VAL A 32 -48.45 8.75 -16.38
N ASP A 33 -48.12 8.19 -17.54
CA ASP A 33 -49.08 7.75 -18.58
C ASP A 33 -49.50 6.27 -18.44
N GLY A 34 -48.95 5.58 -17.44
CA GLY A 34 -49.25 4.16 -17.16
C GLY A 34 -48.52 3.18 -18.09
N ASP A 35 -47.66 3.67 -18.98
CA ASP A 35 -46.86 2.85 -19.88
C ASP A 35 -45.43 2.72 -19.35
N ILE A 36 -45.15 1.61 -18.67
CA ILE A 36 -43.82 1.30 -18.12
C ILE A 36 -42.77 0.98 -19.20
N THR A 37 -43.10 1.05 -20.49
CA THR A 37 -42.18 0.73 -21.58
C THR A 37 -41.69 1.96 -22.35
N ASN A 38 -42.27 3.14 -22.11
CA ASN A 38 -41.98 4.37 -22.84
C ASN A 38 -41.45 5.49 -21.91
N ASN A 39 -41.10 6.65 -22.48
CA ASN A 39 -40.79 7.90 -21.75
C ASN A 39 -39.73 7.83 -20.63
N TRP A 40 -38.95 6.75 -20.55
CA TRP A 40 -37.79 6.66 -19.68
C TRP A 40 -36.68 7.58 -20.19
N ALA A 41 -36.18 8.45 -19.31
CA ALA A 41 -34.93 9.14 -19.57
C ALA A 41 -33.82 8.10 -19.83
N PRO A 42 -32.91 8.33 -20.79
CA PRO A 42 -31.75 7.47 -20.97
C PRO A 42 -31.02 7.32 -19.64
N LEU A 43 -30.69 6.08 -19.27
CA LEU A 43 -29.86 5.85 -18.09
C LEU A 43 -28.53 6.61 -18.28
N PRO A 44 -28.05 7.34 -17.26
CA PRO A 44 -26.76 7.98 -17.34
C PRO A 44 -25.69 6.91 -17.62
N ALA A 45 -24.66 7.29 -18.39
CA ALA A 45 -23.56 6.40 -18.68
C ALA A 45 -22.95 5.88 -17.36
N ALA A 46 -22.75 4.58 -17.26
CA ALA A 46 -22.17 3.97 -16.06
C ALA A 46 -20.77 4.56 -15.80
N THR A 47 -20.60 5.24 -14.69
CA THR A 47 -19.31 5.77 -14.26
C THR A 47 -18.53 4.70 -13.52
N GLN A 48 -17.29 4.46 -13.95
CA GLN A 48 -16.41 3.52 -13.26
C GLN A 48 -15.89 4.13 -11.96
N PHE A 49 -15.92 3.35 -10.88
CA PHE A 49 -15.29 3.74 -9.62
C PHE A 49 -13.78 3.95 -9.81
N ARG A 50 -13.28 5.07 -9.29
CA ARG A 50 -11.86 5.39 -9.21
C ARG A 50 -11.57 5.96 -7.81
N PRO A 51 -10.62 5.38 -7.06
CA PRO A 51 -10.25 5.91 -5.75
C PRO A 51 -9.55 7.26 -5.88
N GLN A 52 -9.54 8.02 -4.79
CA GLN A 52 -8.88 9.31 -4.68
C GLN A 52 -7.45 9.17 -4.12
N SER A 53 -6.51 9.96 -4.62
CA SER A 53 -5.17 10.11 -4.02
C SER A 53 -5.18 11.06 -2.83
N GLY A 54 -4.28 10.85 -1.87
CA GLY A 54 -4.19 11.62 -0.63
C GLY A 54 -5.23 11.24 0.43
N THR A 55 -5.90 10.09 0.27
CA THR A 55 -6.82 9.55 1.28
C THR A 55 -6.13 8.51 2.14
N CYS A 56 -6.53 8.41 3.41
CA CYS A 56 -6.01 7.43 4.36
C CYS A 56 -7.01 6.31 4.64
N HIS A 57 -6.53 5.15 5.08
CA HIS A 57 -7.33 3.93 5.25
C HIS A 57 -7.00 3.22 6.56
N GLY A 58 -8.04 2.66 7.19
CA GLY A 58 -7.89 1.89 8.43
C GLY A 58 -7.11 0.58 8.29
N ASP A 59 -6.89 0.11 7.05
CA ASP A 59 -6.19 -1.14 6.74
C ASP A 59 -5.40 -1.04 5.42
N LEU A 60 -4.47 -1.97 5.21
CA LEU A 60 -3.69 -2.15 3.98
C LEU A 60 -4.23 -3.37 3.21
N VAL A 61 -4.94 -3.12 2.12
CA VAL A 61 -5.61 -4.16 1.33
C VAL A 61 -4.88 -4.44 0.01
N GLN A 62 -5.11 -5.61 -0.59
CA GLN A 62 -4.52 -5.95 -1.90
C GLN A 62 -5.45 -5.66 -3.09
N THR A 63 -6.77 -5.65 -2.85
CA THR A 63 -7.78 -5.42 -3.88
C THR A 63 -8.70 -4.28 -3.45
N GLY A 64 -8.94 -3.34 -4.35
CA GLY A 64 -9.87 -2.24 -4.12
C GLY A 64 -11.25 -2.60 -4.64
N GLN A 65 -12.23 -2.55 -3.74
CA GLN A 65 -13.65 -2.69 -4.05
C GLN A 65 -14.34 -1.36 -3.75
N ALA A 66 -15.35 -1.01 -4.55
CA ALA A 66 -16.03 0.28 -4.43
C ALA A 66 -16.91 0.36 -3.17
N ASP A 67 -17.52 -0.76 -2.80
CA ASP A 67 -18.35 -0.93 -1.60
C ASP A 67 -17.54 -0.92 -0.30
N ALA A 68 -16.29 -1.37 -0.34
CA ALA A 68 -15.35 -1.32 0.79
C ALA A 68 -14.45 -0.07 0.80
N TYR A 69 -14.71 0.92 -0.07
CA TYR A 69 -13.90 2.14 -0.12
C TYR A 69 -14.35 3.15 0.93
N GLU A 70 -13.75 3.05 2.12
CA GLU A 70 -14.09 3.87 3.29
C GLU A 70 -12.86 4.67 3.77
N PRO A 71 -12.48 5.75 3.07
CA PRO A 71 -11.36 6.57 3.48
C PRO A 71 -11.64 7.26 4.82
N VAL A 72 -10.63 7.32 5.67
CA VAL A 72 -10.62 8.06 6.94
C VAL A 72 -9.82 9.35 6.81
N ALA A 73 -10.07 10.31 7.70
CA ALA A 73 -9.23 11.50 7.78
C ALA A 73 -7.79 11.12 8.12
N CYS A 74 -6.80 11.64 7.40
CA CYS A 74 -5.39 11.36 7.69
C CYS A 74 -4.93 11.92 9.05
N THR A 75 -5.69 12.83 9.65
CA THR A 75 -5.46 13.29 11.04
C THR A 75 -5.96 12.30 12.08
N ALA A 76 -6.83 11.35 11.70
CA ALA A 76 -7.23 10.24 12.53
C ALA A 76 -6.20 9.10 12.41
N GLU A 77 -6.29 8.15 13.34
CA GLU A 77 -5.48 6.95 13.33
C GLU A 77 -5.79 6.08 12.10
N HIS A 78 -4.76 5.71 11.32
CA HIS A 78 -4.87 4.92 10.10
C HIS A 78 -3.61 4.07 9.88
N LEU A 79 -3.69 3.05 9.01
CA LEU A 79 -2.57 2.17 8.67
C LEU A 79 -1.92 2.53 7.34
N ALA A 80 -2.71 2.97 6.35
CA ALA A 80 -2.24 3.19 5.00
C ALA A 80 -2.66 4.55 4.45
N GLU A 81 -1.85 5.11 3.56
CA GLU A 81 -2.16 6.31 2.79
C GLU A 81 -2.06 6.01 1.30
N THR A 82 -3.10 6.35 0.54
CA THR A 82 -3.04 6.33 -0.93
C THR A 82 -2.22 7.50 -1.41
N VAL A 83 -0.94 7.28 -1.71
CA VAL A 83 -0.03 8.34 -2.16
C VAL A 83 -0.28 8.75 -3.61
N ALA A 84 -0.85 7.85 -4.42
CA ALA A 84 -1.21 8.11 -5.82
C ALA A 84 -2.25 7.14 -6.35
N VAL A 85 -2.93 7.50 -7.44
CA VAL A 85 -3.80 6.60 -8.22
C VAL A 85 -3.43 6.69 -9.69
N ALA A 86 -2.64 5.73 -10.14
CA ALA A 86 -2.14 5.67 -11.50
C ALA A 86 -3.17 5.11 -12.49
N GLY A 87 -3.14 5.56 -13.74
CA GLY A 87 -3.78 4.86 -14.84
C GLY A 87 -2.87 3.74 -15.36
N ILE A 88 -3.39 2.53 -15.53
CA ILE A 88 -2.61 1.38 -16.02
C ILE A 88 -3.35 0.67 -17.15
N SER A 89 -2.63 0.19 -18.17
CA SER A 89 -3.23 -0.62 -19.23
C SER A 89 -3.15 -2.13 -18.94
N GLY A 90 -2.22 -2.54 -18.07
CA GLY A 90 -2.02 -3.91 -17.61
C GLY A 90 -1.65 -3.96 -16.13
N GLN A 91 -2.04 -5.03 -15.44
CA GLN A 91 -1.81 -5.19 -13.99
C GLN A 91 -0.32 -5.32 -13.64
N ASP A 92 0.48 -5.86 -14.57
CA ASP A 92 1.94 -5.98 -14.50
C ASP A 92 2.66 -4.62 -14.39
N GLN A 93 1.98 -3.52 -14.76
CA GLN A 93 2.54 -2.16 -14.67
C GLN A 93 2.39 -1.55 -13.28
N ALA A 94 1.48 -2.09 -12.45
CA ALA A 94 1.03 -1.44 -11.21
C ALA A 94 2.20 -1.19 -10.24
N PHE A 95 3.06 -2.17 -10.02
CA PHE A 95 4.17 -2.03 -9.09
C PHE A 95 5.19 -0.97 -9.53
N ARG A 96 5.62 -1.00 -10.79
CA ARG A 96 6.60 -0.02 -11.32
C ARG A 96 6.06 1.40 -11.20
N GLU A 97 4.81 1.61 -11.60
CA GLU A 97 4.19 2.93 -11.57
C GLU A 97 3.94 3.40 -10.13
N CYS A 98 3.46 2.52 -9.25
CA CYS A 98 3.32 2.86 -7.84
C CYS A 98 4.66 3.12 -7.14
N SER A 99 5.72 2.38 -7.47
CA SER A 99 7.07 2.61 -6.93
C SER A 99 7.58 4.00 -7.31
N ARG A 100 7.37 4.42 -8.57
CA ARG A 100 7.75 5.75 -9.06
C ARG A 100 6.97 6.85 -8.34
N GLN A 101 5.65 6.70 -8.22
CA GLN A 101 4.79 7.71 -7.60
C GLN A 101 5.03 7.80 -6.08
N ALA A 102 5.22 6.68 -5.39
CA ALA A 102 5.55 6.66 -3.98
C ALA A 102 6.89 7.34 -3.70
N THR A 103 7.89 7.10 -4.54
CA THR A 103 9.20 7.80 -4.45
C THR A 103 9.03 9.32 -4.51
N ALA A 104 8.24 9.82 -5.47
CA ALA A 104 7.98 11.25 -5.61
C ALA A 104 7.21 11.82 -4.40
N TYR A 105 6.24 11.07 -3.86
CA TYR A 105 5.43 11.52 -2.73
C TYR A 105 6.20 11.55 -1.40
N LEU A 106 7.04 10.54 -1.17
CA LEU A 106 7.82 10.37 0.07
C LEU A 106 9.09 11.23 0.08
N GLY A 107 9.55 11.69 -1.08
CA GLY A 107 10.73 12.55 -1.23
C GLY A 107 12.06 11.81 -1.40
N ALA A 108 12.05 10.47 -1.41
CA ALA A 108 13.16 9.58 -1.73
C ALA A 108 12.63 8.19 -2.09
N ASP A 109 13.48 7.27 -2.56
CA ASP A 109 13.06 5.89 -2.83
C ASP A 109 12.44 5.29 -1.57
N TRP A 110 11.21 4.79 -1.69
CA TRP A 110 10.42 4.28 -0.57
C TRP A 110 11.14 3.14 0.17
N ARG A 111 12.01 2.40 -0.51
CA ARG A 111 12.80 1.32 0.07
C ARG A 111 13.89 1.79 1.00
N THR A 112 14.19 3.08 1.03
CA THR A 112 15.11 3.70 1.99
C THR A 112 14.45 4.07 3.31
N GLY A 113 13.15 3.75 3.47
CA GLY A 113 12.39 4.01 4.68
C GLY A 113 11.80 2.76 5.33
N TRP A 114 11.36 2.95 6.58
CA TRP A 114 10.54 2.00 7.34
C TRP A 114 9.09 2.05 6.86
N VAL A 115 8.90 1.71 5.59
CA VAL A 115 7.59 1.67 4.93
C VAL A 115 7.50 0.46 3.99
N VAL A 116 6.27 0.09 3.66
CA VAL A 116 5.92 -0.85 2.59
C VAL A 116 5.04 -0.18 1.55
N LEU A 117 5.17 -0.64 0.31
CA LEU A 117 4.35 -0.21 -0.82
C LEU A 117 3.43 -1.36 -1.25
N GLN A 118 2.13 -1.08 -1.32
CA GLN A 118 1.11 -2.00 -1.80
C GLN A 118 0.37 -1.38 -2.99
N PRO A 119 0.64 -1.83 -4.22
CA PRO A 119 -0.26 -1.60 -5.34
C PRO A 119 -1.58 -2.33 -5.08
N VAL A 120 -2.67 -1.57 -5.03
CA VAL A 120 -4.03 -2.05 -4.89
C VAL A 120 -4.69 -2.00 -6.25
N LEU A 121 -5.11 -3.17 -6.73
CA LEU A 121 -5.72 -3.32 -8.05
C LEU A 121 -7.26 -3.33 -7.95
N PRO A 122 -7.97 -2.94 -9.02
CA PRO A 122 -9.41 -3.16 -9.11
C PRO A 122 -9.72 -4.66 -8.94
N SER A 123 -10.91 -4.95 -8.38
CA SER A 123 -11.41 -6.33 -8.38
C SER A 123 -11.48 -6.91 -9.79
N LYS A 124 -11.47 -8.25 -9.91
CA LYS A 124 -11.59 -8.93 -11.21
C LYS A 124 -12.82 -8.47 -12.00
N ALA A 125 -13.94 -8.26 -11.32
CA ALA A 125 -15.18 -7.76 -11.91
C ALA A 125 -15.03 -6.31 -12.39
N ALA A 126 -14.44 -5.43 -11.58
CA ALA A 126 -14.20 -4.03 -11.98
C ALA A 126 -13.24 -3.95 -13.17
N TRP A 127 -12.18 -4.77 -13.18
CA TRP A 127 -11.26 -4.86 -14.30
C TRP A 127 -11.95 -5.33 -15.59
N ALA A 128 -12.78 -6.38 -15.51
CA ALA A 128 -13.60 -6.83 -16.63
C ALA A 128 -14.58 -5.75 -17.10
N GLY A 129 -15.12 -4.95 -16.17
CA GLY A 129 -15.96 -3.78 -16.44
C GLY A 129 -15.23 -2.54 -16.97
N GLY A 130 -13.91 -2.59 -17.16
CA GLY A 130 -13.12 -1.52 -17.77
C GLY A 130 -12.35 -0.63 -16.80
N ALA A 131 -12.33 -0.92 -15.49
CA ALA A 131 -11.48 -0.21 -14.54
C ALA A 131 -9.99 -0.38 -14.88
N ARG A 132 -9.28 0.73 -15.05
CA ARG A 132 -7.86 0.79 -15.47
C ARG A 132 -7.08 1.74 -14.58
N TRP A 133 -6.97 1.38 -13.32
CA TRP A 133 -6.21 2.13 -12.32
C TRP A 133 -5.41 1.21 -11.41
N ALA A 134 -4.37 1.75 -10.78
CA ALA A 134 -3.67 1.15 -9.64
C ALA A 134 -3.62 2.19 -8.52
N ARG A 135 -4.14 1.83 -7.35
CA ARG A 135 -4.09 2.68 -6.15
C ARG A 135 -2.80 2.33 -5.40
N CYS A 136 -1.94 3.31 -5.18
CA CYS A 136 -0.62 3.11 -4.60
C CYS A 136 -0.70 3.44 -3.11
N ASP A 137 -0.80 2.42 -2.28
CA ASP A 137 -0.89 2.60 -0.84
C ASP A 137 0.47 2.40 -0.18
N VAL A 138 0.79 3.26 0.77
CA VAL A 138 2.00 3.17 1.60
C VAL A 138 1.59 3.05 3.06
N ALA A 139 2.24 2.14 3.78
CA ALA A 139 2.08 1.98 5.22
C ALA A 139 3.44 2.06 5.92
N GLU A 140 3.47 2.62 7.14
CA GLU A 140 4.65 2.57 8.00
C GLU A 140 4.82 1.17 8.58
N THR A 141 6.06 0.72 8.68
CA THR A 141 6.42 -0.53 9.35
C THR A 141 7.28 -0.26 10.57
N SER A 142 7.04 -1.01 11.64
CA SER A 142 7.90 -1.02 12.81
C SER A 142 9.24 -1.66 12.45
N PRO A 143 10.37 -1.02 12.78
CA PRO A 143 11.70 -1.59 12.54
C PRO A 143 12.02 -2.77 13.49
N VAL A 144 11.25 -2.92 14.57
CA VAL A 144 11.50 -3.95 15.58
C VAL A 144 10.97 -5.31 15.12
N ASP A 145 9.76 -5.35 14.57
CA ASP A 145 9.02 -6.58 14.27
C ASP A 145 8.41 -6.60 12.86
N GLY A 146 8.60 -5.53 12.06
CA GLY A 146 8.04 -5.40 10.72
C GLY A 146 6.53 -5.16 10.68
N ALA A 147 5.87 -5.06 11.83
CA ALA A 147 4.42 -4.87 11.91
C ALA A 147 3.99 -3.52 11.33
N LEU A 148 2.79 -3.46 10.75
CA LEU A 148 2.24 -2.18 10.29
C LEU A 148 1.95 -1.27 11.48
N VAL A 149 2.38 0.00 11.37
CA VAL A 149 2.22 0.99 12.43
C VAL A 149 1.00 1.84 12.15
N ARG A 150 0.12 1.93 13.16
CA ARG A 150 -0.96 2.91 13.15
C ARG A 150 -0.40 4.30 13.42
N ARG A 151 -0.70 5.23 12.53
CA ARG A 151 -0.19 6.60 12.60
C ARG A 151 -1.31 7.62 12.49
N SER A 152 -0.99 8.85 12.87
CA SER A 152 -1.75 10.05 12.54
C SER A 152 -0.85 11.00 11.77
N GLY A 153 -1.42 11.70 10.78
CA GLY A 153 -0.70 12.55 9.84
C GLY A 153 -0.21 11.80 8.60
N THR A 154 0.02 12.56 7.53
CA THR A 154 0.46 12.05 6.23
C THR A 154 1.92 11.60 6.21
N VAL A 155 2.23 10.61 5.35
CA VAL A 155 3.59 10.17 5.03
C VAL A 155 4.30 11.05 3.99
N LYS A 156 3.64 12.11 3.49
CA LYS A 156 4.21 13.01 2.48
C LYS A 156 5.55 13.58 2.94
N GLY A 157 6.59 13.40 2.12
CA GLY A 157 7.94 13.88 2.44
C GLY A 157 8.62 13.15 3.61
N ALA A 158 8.07 12.05 4.10
CA ALA A 158 8.60 11.36 5.29
C ALA A 158 9.99 10.73 5.10
N LEU A 159 10.50 10.68 3.86
CA LEU A 159 11.84 10.20 3.50
C LEU A 159 12.78 11.29 2.97
N ALA A 160 12.36 12.56 3.00
CA ALA A 160 13.24 13.71 2.75
C ALA A 160 14.42 13.72 3.74
N ALA A 161 15.39 14.62 3.56
CA ALA A 161 16.64 14.64 4.34
C ALA A 161 16.44 14.64 5.88
N SER A 162 15.37 15.27 6.38
CA SER A 162 14.98 15.30 7.80
C SER A 162 13.77 14.39 8.12
N GLY A 163 13.44 13.48 7.22
CA GLY A 163 12.27 12.61 7.31
C GLY A 163 12.43 11.54 8.38
N LYS A 164 11.40 11.35 9.22
CA LYS A 164 11.44 10.46 10.39
C LYS A 164 11.40 8.97 10.05
N LEU A 165 10.94 8.62 8.85
CA LEU A 165 10.82 7.21 8.44
C LEU A 165 12.07 6.72 7.70
N ARG A 166 13.02 7.61 7.41
CA ARG A 166 14.24 7.26 6.70
C ARG A 166 15.11 6.33 7.54
N MET A 167 15.62 5.28 6.92
CA MET A 167 16.62 4.40 7.54
C MET A 167 17.95 5.12 7.67
N ALA A 168 18.58 4.97 8.83
CA ALA A 168 19.86 5.58 9.17
C ALA A 168 20.64 4.62 10.09
N CYS A 169 21.05 5.09 11.26
CA CYS A 169 21.78 4.29 12.24
C CYS A 169 20.84 3.43 13.08
N ALA A 170 21.28 2.22 13.40
CA ALA A 170 20.52 1.26 14.18
C ALA A 170 21.42 0.36 15.04
N ASN A 171 20.81 -0.25 16.05
CA ASN A 171 21.37 -1.37 16.80
C ASN A 171 20.53 -2.61 16.47
N PRO A 172 20.98 -3.48 15.54
CA PRO A 172 20.33 -4.76 15.30
C PRO A 172 20.45 -5.68 16.51
N LYS A 173 19.41 -6.46 16.76
CA LYS A 173 19.48 -7.67 17.58
C LYS A 173 19.72 -8.85 16.65
N VAL A 174 20.80 -9.58 16.89
CA VAL A 174 21.23 -10.72 16.06
C VAL A 174 21.15 -11.99 16.89
N GLU A 175 20.48 -13.00 16.36
CA GLU A 175 20.35 -14.34 16.94
C GLU A 175 20.81 -15.37 15.90
N GLY A 176 21.95 -16.03 16.16
CA GLY A 176 22.60 -16.88 15.17
C GLY A 176 23.01 -16.07 13.92
N GLU A 177 22.53 -16.48 12.75
CA GLU A 177 22.78 -15.80 11.46
C GLU A 177 21.65 -14.84 11.06
N SER A 178 20.69 -14.57 11.94
CA SER A 178 19.49 -13.78 11.62
C SER A 178 19.40 -12.52 12.47
N VAL A 179 19.02 -11.41 11.83
CA VAL A 179 18.59 -10.19 12.52
C VAL A 179 17.13 -10.36 12.92
N THR A 180 16.83 -10.30 14.22
CA THR A 180 15.45 -10.45 14.72
C THR A 180 14.76 -9.12 14.94
N GLU A 181 15.52 -8.07 15.28
CA GLU A 181 14.98 -6.73 15.53
C GLU A 181 15.96 -5.66 15.01
N MET A 182 15.44 -4.56 14.47
CA MET A 182 16.22 -3.36 14.17
C MET A 182 15.77 -2.22 15.10
N HIS A 183 16.69 -1.67 15.88
CA HIS A 183 16.39 -0.53 16.75
C HIS A 183 17.04 0.75 16.20
N PRO A 184 16.29 1.64 15.53
CA PRO A 184 16.85 2.90 15.04
C PRO A 184 17.34 3.77 16.19
N VAL A 185 18.47 4.42 15.98
CA VAL A 185 19.07 5.34 16.94
C VAL A 185 19.62 6.57 16.22
N ASP A 186 19.75 7.66 16.97
CA ASP A 186 20.48 8.83 16.48
C ASP A 186 21.95 8.45 16.19
N CYS A 187 22.43 8.77 14.99
CA CYS A 187 23.80 8.49 14.57
C CYS A 187 24.87 9.15 15.46
N ALA A 188 24.55 10.23 16.17
CA ALA A 188 25.45 10.85 17.15
C ALA A 188 25.69 9.96 18.38
N LYS A 189 24.80 9.00 18.63
CA LYS A 189 24.96 7.96 19.65
C LYS A 189 25.74 6.78 19.11
N ASN A 190 26.25 5.97 20.03
CA ASN A 190 26.91 4.72 19.66
C ASN A 190 25.91 3.77 19.00
N HIS A 191 26.30 3.21 17.86
CA HIS A 191 25.52 2.23 17.12
C HIS A 191 26.43 1.19 16.47
N THR A 192 25.87 0.08 16.02
CA THR A 192 26.63 -1.01 15.38
C THR A 192 26.26 -1.21 13.92
N ALA A 193 25.18 -0.60 13.43
CA ALA A 193 24.79 -0.65 12.03
C ALA A 193 24.35 0.71 11.47
N GLU A 194 24.59 0.95 10.18
CA GLU A 194 24.12 2.14 9.46
C GLU A 194 23.63 1.76 8.06
N PHE A 195 22.45 2.27 7.67
CA PHE A 195 21.90 2.05 6.33
C PHE A 195 22.82 2.63 5.26
N ALA A 196 23.41 1.75 4.44
CA ALA A 196 24.38 2.11 3.43
C ALA A 196 23.71 2.40 2.08
N GLY A 197 22.67 1.64 1.73
CA GLY A 197 21.95 1.83 0.49
C GLY A 197 21.15 0.61 0.05
N LEU A 198 20.88 0.56 -1.24
CA LEU A 198 20.18 -0.52 -1.92
C LEU A 198 21.09 -1.10 -3.00
N PHE A 199 20.95 -2.40 -3.27
CA PHE A 199 21.34 -2.96 -4.55
C PHE A 199 20.16 -3.69 -5.19
N GLU A 200 20.09 -3.69 -6.52
CA GLU A 200 19.06 -4.43 -7.25
C GLU A 200 19.60 -5.75 -7.77
N THR A 201 18.83 -6.82 -7.59
CA THR A 201 19.18 -8.16 -8.08
C THR A 201 18.37 -8.57 -9.30
N THR A 202 18.97 -9.42 -10.14
CA THR A 202 18.32 -10.01 -11.32
C THR A 202 17.84 -11.44 -11.08
N ARG A 203 17.97 -11.97 -9.85
CA ARG A 203 17.47 -13.30 -9.48
C ARG A 203 15.96 -13.39 -9.72
N LYS A 204 15.44 -14.61 -9.93
CA LYS A 204 14.01 -14.81 -10.25
C LYS A 204 13.13 -14.90 -9.01
N SER A 205 13.68 -15.31 -7.87
CA SER A 205 12.96 -15.37 -6.57
C SER A 205 13.89 -15.02 -5.41
N ALA A 206 13.33 -14.56 -4.28
CA ALA A 206 14.09 -14.24 -3.07
C ALA A 206 14.91 -15.45 -2.59
N ARG A 207 14.34 -16.66 -2.65
CA ARG A 207 15.02 -17.92 -2.31
C ARG A 207 16.26 -18.26 -3.15
N GLN A 208 16.48 -17.59 -4.28
CA GLN A 208 17.65 -17.83 -5.12
C GLN A 208 18.82 -16.90 -4.79
N LEU A 209 18.62 -15.93 -3.89
CA LEU A 209 19.72 -15.13 -3.38
C LEU A 209 20.56 -15.98 -2.44
N SER A 210 21.82 -16.23 -2.83
CA SER A 210 22.80 -16.83 -1.94
C SER A 210 23.33 -15.79 -0.95
N THR A 211 24.01 -16.26 0.10
CA THR A 211 24.78 -15.40 0.99
C THR A 211 25.86 -14.62 0.24
N ASP A 212 26.48 -15.23 -0.78
CA ASP A 212 27.50 -14.57 -1.62
C ASP A 212 26.87 -13.45 -2.48
N ASP A 213 25.69 -13.68 -3.08
CA ASP A 213 24.98 -12.63 -3.83
C ASP A 213 24.64 -11.42 -2.94
N LEU A 214 24.26 -11.67 -1.68
CA LEU A 214 23.98 -10.63 -0.70
C LEU A 214 25.26 -9.92 -0.26
N ALA A 215 26.34 -10.66 -0.03
CA ALA A 215 27.62 -10.12 0.35
C ALA A 215 28.15 -9.17 -0.74
N ASP A 216 28.30 -9.64 -1.98
CA ASP A 216 28.82 -8.86 -3.10
C ASP A 216 28.01 -7.56 -3.30
N GLY A 217 26.67 -7.68 -3.32
CA GLY A 217 25.78 -6.55 -3.54
C GLY A 217 25.80 -5.54 -2.38
N CYS A 218 25.77 -6.00 -1.13
CA CYS A 218 25.80 -5.11 0.02
C CYS A 218 27.18 -4.50 0.26
N GLU A 219 28.26 -5.24 0.03
CA GLU A 219 29.62 -4.73 0.09
C GLU A 219 29.83 -3.60 -0.92
N THR A 220 29.39 -3.77 -2.18
CA THR A 220 29.41 -2.71 -3.20
C THR A 220 28.67 -1.44 -2.73
N ALA A 221 27.48 -1.62 -2.14
CA ALA A 221 26.68 -0.51 -1.61
C ALA A 221 27.39 0.20 -0.44
N ILE A 222 28.02 -0.57 0.45
CA ILE A 222 28.80 -0.06 1.59
C ILE A 222 30.06 0.67 1.11
N ALA A 223 30.78 0.14 0.11
CA ALA A 223 31.95 0.77 -0.47
C ALA A 223 31.62 2.18 -0.99
N THR A 224 30.54 2.28 -1.76
CA THR A 224 30.02 3.55 -2.28
C THR A 224 29.62 4.50 -1.14
N PHE A 225 28.89 3.98 -0.14
CA PHE A 225 28.42 4.77 0.99
C PHE A 225 29.56 5.35 1.83
N ALA A 226 30.57 4.52 2.14
CA ALA A 226 31.67 4.86 3.04
C ALA A 226 32.88 5.46 2.32
N ALA A 227 32.85 5.58 0.98
CA ALA A 227 33.98 5.97 0.15
C ALA A 227 35.21 5.06 0.34
N LEU A 228 34.98 3.74 0.29
CA LEU A 228 36.02 2.71 0.31
C LEU A 228 36.26 2.17 -1.11
N PRO A 229 37.47 1.64 -1.39
CA PRO A 229 37.69 0.76 -2.52
C PRO A 229 36.75 -0.46 -2.45
N ASP A 230 36.17 -0.82 -3.58
CA ASP A 230 35.39 -2.05 -3.75
C ASP A 230 36.34 -3.16 -4.23
N ASP A 231 37.07 -3.74 -3.29
CA ASP A 231 38.12 -4.73 -3.53
C ASP A 231 38.09 -5.86 -2.49
N GLY A 232 39.00 -6.83 -2.64
CA GLY A 232 39.06 -8.01 -1.77
C GLY A 232 39.34 -7.71 -0.29
N ASP A 233 39.79 -6.50 0.05
CA ASP A 233 40.05 -6.11 1.45
C ASP A 233 38.78 -5.59 2.14
N LEU A 234 37.68 -5.32 1.41
CA LEU A 234 36.48 -4.72 1.96
C LEU A 234 35.83 -5.58 3.05
N SER A 235 35.74 -6.90 2.82
CA SER A 235 35.24 -7.86 3.81
C SER A 235 36.10 -7.95 5.08
N ALA A 236 37.35 -7.46 5.03
CA ALA A 236 38.24 -7.35 6.18
C ALA A 236 38.10 -5.99 6.92
N ARG A 237 37.33 -5.04 6.38
CA ARG A 237 37.07 -3.71 6.97
C ARG A 237 35.68 -3.60 7.58
N VAL A 238 34.67 -4.22 6.97
CA VAL A 238 33.27 -4.07 7.36
C VAL A 238 32.52 -5.39 7.26
N GLY A 239 31.49 -5.57 8.09
CA GLY A 239 30.44 -6.55 7.86
C GLY A 239 29.24 -5.91 7.17
N TRP A 240 28.29 -6.75 6.77
CA TRP A 240 27.06 -6.33 6.11
C TRP A 240 25.84 -7.00 6.75
N LEU A 241 24.68 -6.34 6.68
CA LEU A 241 23.37 -6.93 6.90
C LEU A 241 22.50 -6.65 5.68
N GLY A 242 21.95 -7.70 5.08
CA GLY A 242 21.17 -7.65 3.86
C GLY A 242 19.73 -8.10 4.11
N PHE A 243 18.77 -7.28 3.71
CA PHE A 243 17.34 -7.56 3.86
C PHE A 243 16.69 -7.60 2.46
N PRO A 244 16.57 -8.79 1.85
CA PRO A 244 15.85 -8.93 0.59
C PRO A 244 14.34 -8.71 0.80
N PRO A 245 13.60 -8.33 -0.26
CA PRO A 245 12.15 -8.29 -0.18
C PRO A 245 11.61 -9.71 0.01
N ASP A 246 10.51 -9.82 0.77
CA ASP A 246 9.83 -11.11 0.95
C ASP A 246 9.22 -11.61 -0.38
N GLU A 247 8.74 -12.85 -0.37
CA GLU A 247 8.15 -13.47 -1.56
C GLU A 247 6.92 -12.71 -2.11
N ALA A 248 6.18 -11.97 -1.28
CA ALA A 248 5.02 -11.21 -1.72
C ALA A 248 5.47 -9.93 -2.46
N ALA A 249 6.36 -9.14 -1.86
CA ALA A 249 7.00 -7.98 -2.47
C ALA A 249 7.75 -8.38 -3.75
N TRP A 250 8.44 -9.52 -3.73
CA TRP A 250 9.12 -10.05 -4.91
C TRP A 250 8.14 -10.38 -6.05
N LYS A 251 7.01 -11.01 -5.77
CA LYS A 251 5.98 -11.28 -6.79
C LYS A 251 5.39 -10.01 -7.39
N MET A 252 5.29 -8.94 -6.59
CA MET A 252 4.83 -7.64 -7.09
C MET A 252 5.85 -6.98 -8.03
N GLY A 253 7.14 -7.29 -7.86
CA GLY A 253 8.21 -6.77 -8.72
C GLY A 253 9.35 -6.14 -7.95
N ASP A 254 9.36 -6.21 -6.61
CA ASP A 254 10.47 -5.67 -5.84
C ASP A 254 11.72 -6.54 -5.98
N ARG A 255 12.84 -5.89 -6.30
CA ARG A 255 14.15 -6.53 -6.50
C ARG A 255 15.26 -5.83 -5.74
N ALA A 256 14.95 -4.82 -4.94
CA ALA A 256 15.97 -4.07 -4.21
C ALA A 256 16.17 -4.66 -2.82
N VAL A 257 17.41 -5.01 -2.53
CA VAL A 257 17.88 -5.48 -1.23
C VAL A 257 18.33 -4.28 -0.41
N ARG A 258 17.90 -4.19 0.85
CA ARG A 258 18.34 -3.14 1.78
C ARG A 258 19.63 -3.58 2.45
N CYS A 259 20.65 -2.72 2.42
CA CYS A 259 21.98 -3.03 2.96
C CYS A 259 22.37 -2.07 4.07
N PHE A 260 22.85 -2.65 5.16
CA PHE A 260 23.45 -1.92 6.27
C PHE A 260 24.93 -2.27 6.36
N LEU A 261 25.78 -1.26 6.52
CA LEU A 261 27.11 -1.43 7.09
C LEU A 261 26.92 -1.92 8.52
N TRP A 262 27.62 -2.98 8.90
CA TRP A 262 27.57 -3.52 10.25
C TRP A 262 28.97 -3.78 10.78
N LEU A 263 29.23 -3.27 11.98
CA LEU A 263 30.45 -3.59 12.72
C LEU A 263 30.06 -4.57 13.83
N ASN A 264 30.25 -5.87 13.58
CA ASN A 264 30.01 -7.00 14.49
C ASN A 264 30.60 -6.77 15.91
N GLY A 265 29.84 -6.10 16.78
CA GLY A 265 30.19 -5.77 18.16
C GLY A 265 30.95 -4.45 18.35
N GLU A 266 31.63 -3.93 17.33
CA GLU A 266 32.31 -2.64 17.42
C GLU A 266 31.33 -1.47 17.28
N LYS A 267 31.60 -0.38 18.01
CA LYS A 267 30.70 0.77 18.06
C LYS A 267 31.17 1.88 17.13
N MET A 268 30.26 2.30 16.26
CA MET A 268 30.35 3.50 15.45
C MET A 268 29.82 4.71 16.23
N LYS A 269 30.45 5.87 16.02
CA LYS A 269 29.93 7.16 16.47
C LYS A 269 29.93 8.17 15.33
N GLY A 270 28.80 8.83 15.14
CA GLY A 270 28.52 9.63 13.94
C GLY A 270 28.30 8.74 12.72
N SER A 271 27.85 9.35 11.61
CA SER A 271 27.72 8.64 10.35
C SER A 271 29.09 8.20 9.81
N TYR A 272 29.12 7.05 9.15
CA TYR A 272 30.25 6.50 8.41
C TYR A 272 30.15 6.78 6.91
N ARG A 273 29.18 7.60 6.49
CA ARG A 273 29.12 8.10 5.11
C ARG A 273 30.42 8.85 4.80
N ASN A 274 31.07 8.49 3.69
CA ASN A 274 32.35 9.05 3.27
C ASN A 274 33.45 8.96 4.34
N ALA A 275 33.43 7.93 5.19
CA ALA A 275 34.41 7.70 6.26
C ALA A 275 35.84 7.46 5.74
N GLY A 276 35.97 6.82 4.59
CA GLY A 276 37.25 6.43 4.00
C GLY A 276 37.99 5.33 4.77
N PRO A 277 39.11 4.84 4.21
CA PRO A 277 39.87 3.70 4.74
C PRO A 277 40.58 4.00 6.07
N ASP A 278 40.79 5.27 6.42
CA ASP A 278 41.45 5.67 7.67
C ASP A 278 40.55 5.47 8.89
N LYS A 279 39.24 5.67 8.72
CA LYS A 279 38.23 5.45 9.77
C LYS A 279 37.75 4.00 9.78
N LEU A 280 37.70 3.34 8.63
CA LEU A 280 37.38 1.91 8.47
C LEU A 280 38.64 1.12 8.09
N LYS A 281 39.50 0.89 9.08
CA LYS A 281 40.72 0.12 8.87
C LYS A 281 40.42 -1.37 8.83
N ILE A 282 41.39 -2.14 8.33
CA ILE A 282 41.32 -3.59 8.27
C ILE A 282 41.42 -4.15 9.70
N HIS A 283 40.33 -4.75 10.18
CA HIS A 283 40.18 -5.26 11.55
C HIS A 283 39.45 -6.62 11.61
N TYR A 284 38.66 -6.97 10.58
CA TYR A 284 37.94 -8.22 10.51
C TYR A 284 38.84 -9.36 10.05
N VAL A 285 39.30 -10.16 11.00
CA VAL A 285 39.70 -11.55 10.71
C VAL A 285 38.40 -12.36 10.72
N ARG A 286 37.95 -12.88 9.56
CA ARG A 286 36.83 -13.85 9.51
C ARG A 286 37.09 -14.93 10.56
N ARG A 287 36.18 -15.08 11.53
CA ARG A 287 36.09 -16.29 12.34
C ARG A 287 34.99 -17.17 11.76
#